data_AF-W8B3C9-F1
#
_entry.id   AF-W8B3C9-F1
#
_cell.length_a   1.000
_cell.length_b   1.000
_cell.length_c   1.000
_cell.angle_alpha   90.00
_cell.angle_beta   90.00
_cell.angle_gamma   90.00
#
_symmetry.space_group_name_H-M   'P 1'
#
loop_
_entity.id
_entity.type
_entity.pdbx_description
1 polymer ?
#
loop_
_entity_poly.entity_id
_entity_poly.type
_entity_poly.pdbx_seq_one_letter_code
_entity_poly.pdbx_strand_id
1 'polypeptide(L)'
;MVRKRVLTLLTLLMFALFTIFVHESSSIAIAPSTFGTAIARAGKLSNTLKESTAWKTLTSHPNSLVQLFPSRAMRVVQEVVRSLRKDTNVVIETTLGKIRGRFQKYRSGERGGYYSFKGIRYGEAPVGARRFRAAEPEKPWFGIRDASREGNSCPHKNMILDTFKGSEDCLFLNVFTTQIPKADE
;
A
#
# COMPACT_ATOMS: atom_id res chain seq x y z
N MET A 1 -10.28 -17.46 -30.89
CA MET A 1 -10.42 -18.54 -29.88
C MET A 1 -9.99 -18.15 -28.45
N VAL A 2 -9.00 -17.26 -28.26
CA VAL A 2 -8.47 -16.81 -26.96
C VAL A 2 -9.45 -15.92 -26.15
N ARG A 3 -10.20 -15.03 -26.83
CA ARG A 3 -11.17 -14.10 -26.22
C ARG A 3 -12.32 -14.81 -25.48
N LYS A 4 -12.79 -15.95 -25.98
CA LYS A 4 -13.82 -16.77 -25.33
C LYS A 4 -13.30 -17.47 -24.06
N ARG A 5 -12.00 -17.85 -24.03
CA ARG A 5 -11.34 -18.51 -22.89
C ARG A 5 -11.05 -17.55 -21.72
N VAL A 6 -10.73 -16.29 -22.02
CA VAL A 6 -10.52 -15.26 -20.98
C VAL A 6 -11.84 -14.86 -20.33
N LEU A 7 -12.92 -14.71 -21.10
CA LEU A 7 -14.23 -14.40 -20.54
C LEU A 7 -14.79 -15.55 -19.70
N THR A 8 -14.56 -16.81 -20.12
CA THR A 8 -14.94 -17.99 -19.33
C THR A 8 -14.10 -18.16 -18.06
N LEU A 9 -12.80 -17.80 -18.07
CA LEU A 9 -12.00 -17.81 -16.85
C LEU A 9 -12.41 -16.70 -15.88
N LEU A 10 -12.75 -15.51 -16.37
CA LEU A 10 -13.20 -14.41 -15.52
C LEU A 10 -14.59 -14.72 -14.93
N THR A 11 -15.50 -15.31 -15.72
CA THR A 11 -16.79 -15.75 -15.20
C THR A 11 -16.63 -16.91 -14.22
N LEU A 12 -15.68 -17.84 -14.41
CA LEU A 12 -15.38 -18.91 -13.45
C LEU A 12 -14.74 -18.40 -12.16
N LEU A 13 -13.85 -17.39 -12.24
CA LEU A 13 -13.25 -16.77 -11.05
C LEU A 13 -14.30 -15.95 -10.27
N MET A 14 -15.20 -15.27 -10.98
CA MET A 14 -16.33 -14.56 -10.39
C MET A 14 -17.41 -15.51 -9.87
N PHE A 15 -17.66 -16.65 -10.52
CA PHE A 15 -18.55 -17.71 -10.00
C PHE A 15 -17.94 -18.36 -8.76
N ALA A 16 -16.63 -18.60 -8.74
CA ALA A 16 -15.93 -19.10 -7.56
C ALA A 16 -15.98 -18.10 -6.41
N LEU A 17 -15.86 -16.79 -6.68
CA LEU A 17 -16.04 -15.74 -5.67
C LEU A 17 -17.51 -15.62 -5.22
N PHE A 18 -18.48 -15.83 -6.11
CA PHE A 18 -19.91 -15.80 -5.79
C PHE A 18 -20.36 -17.05 -5.01
N THR A 19 -19.81 -18.24 -5.31
CA THR A 19 -20.06 -19.45 -4.50
C THR A 19 -19.39 -19.37 -3.14
N ILE A 20 -18.22 -18.72 -3.03
CA ILE A 20 -17.60 -18.39 -1.74
C ILE A 20 -18.49 -17.43 -0.93
N PHE A 21 -19.16 -16.46 -1.58
CA PHE A 21 -20.02 -15.48 -0.89
C PHE A 21 -21.44 -15.99 -0.58
N VAL A 22 -22.02 -16.86 -1.41
CA VAL A 22 -23.33 -17.49 -1.19
C VAL A 22 -23.24 -18.61 -0.14
N HIS A 23 -22.04 -19.14 0.10
CA HIS A 23 -21.81 -20.17 1.11
C HIS A 23 -21.08 -19.62 2.36
N GLU A 24 -21.45 -18.42 2.80
CA GLU A 24 -21.01 -17.88 4.10
C GLU A 24 -22.17 -17.96 5.12
N SER A 25 -22.61 -19.19 5.37
CA SER A 25 -23.30 -19.57 6.63
C SER A 25 -22.60 -20.73 7.32
N SER A 26 -21.45 -21.19 6.82
CA SER A 26 -20.71 -22.27 7.47
C SER A 26 -19.21 -22.09 7.25
N SER A 27 -18.51 -21.76 8.34
CA SER A 27 -17.06 -21.66 8.44
C SER A 27 -16.37 -22.90 7.87
N ILE A 28 -15.50 -22.72 6.87
CA ILE A 28 -14.46 -23.71 6.57
C ILE A 28 -13.11 -23.00 6.44
N ALA A 29 -12.19 -23.34 7.33
CA ALA A 29 -10.79 -23.00 7.22
C ALA A 29 -10.19 -23.71 6.00
N ILE A 30 -9.64 -22.96 5.05
CA ILE A 30 -8.87 -23.50 3.94
C ILE A 30 -7.57 -24.10 4.51
N ALA A 31 -7.28 -25.36 4.19
CA ALA A 31 -6.07 -26.03 4.66
C ALA A 31 -4.80 -25.25 4.26
N PRO A 32 -3.77 -25.14 5.14
CA PRO A 32 -2.56 -24.36 4.87
C PRO A 32 -1.83 -24.74 3.57
N SER A 33 -1.93 -26.00 3.13
CA SER A 33 -1.30 -26.53 1.93
C SER A 33 -1.93 -26.03 0.62
N THR A 34 -3.24 -25.80 0.60
CA THR A 34 -3.95 -25.24 -0.58
C THR A 34 -3.74 -23.75 -0.69
N PHE A 35 -3.55 -23.04 0.43
CA PHE A 35 -3.17 -21.63 0.42
C PHE A 35 -1.75 -21.42 -0.12
N GLY A 36 -0.78 -22.25 0.31
CA GLY A 36 0.60 -22.17 -0.17
C GLY A 36 0.73 -22.43 -1.67
N THR A 37 -0.01 -23.41 -2.21
CA THR A 37 -0.02 -23.70 -3.65
C THR A 37 -0.75 -22.62 -4.47
N ALA A 38 -1.80 -22.01 -3.92
CA ALA A 38 -2.47 -20.87 -4.54
C ALA A 38 -1.55 -19.64 -4.63
N ILE A 39 -0.80 -19.32 -3.57
CA ILE A 39 0.19 -18.23 -3.57
C ILE A 39 1.36 -18.54 -4.52
N ALA A 40 1.88 -19.77 -4.54
CA ALA A 40 2.96 -20.15 -5.44
C ALA A 40 2.55 -20.03 -6.92
N ARG A 41 1.31 -20.43 -7.26
CA ARG A 41 0.76 -20.26 -8.61
C ARG A 41 0.52 -18.79 -8.96
N ALA A 42 0.03 -17.99 -8.00
CA ALA A 42 -0.14 -16.55 -8.17
C ALA A 42 1.21 -15.83 -8.38
N GLY A 43 2.26 -16.19 -7.64
CA GLY A 43 3.61 -15.65 -7.81
C GLY A 43 4.22 -15.99 -9.18
N LYS A 44 4.00 -17.23 -9.66
CA LYS A 44 4.44 -17.65 -11.01
C LYS A 44 3.68 -16.90 -12.11
N LEU A 45 2.38 -16.65 -11.93
CA LEU A 45 1.54 -15.84 -12.83
C LEU A 45 1.95 -14.36 -12.82
N SER A 46 2.31 -13.82 -11.65
CA SER A 46 2.78 -12.44 -11.52
C SER A 46 4.10 -12.19 -12.25
N ASN A 47 5.05 -13.12 -12.19
CA ASN A 47 6.32 -13.01 -12.91
C ASN A 47 6.15 -13.05 -14.45
N THR A 48 5.00 -13.52 -14.93
CA THR A 48 4.67 -13.62 -16.37
C THR A 48 3.78 -12.48 -16.86
N LEU A 49 3.12 -11.75 -15.96
CA LEU A 49 2.33 -10.57 -16.28
C LEU A 49 3.19 -9.30 -16.22
N LYS A 50 3.92 -9.00 -17.30
CA LYS A 50 4.39 -7.61 -17.51
C LYS A 50 3.16 -6.70 -17.58
N GLU A 51 3.15 -5.64 -16.76
CA GLU A 51 2.11 -4.59 -16.70
C GLU A 51 1.79 -4.08 -18.12
N SER A 52 0.74 -4.63 -18.74
CA SER A 52 0.23 -4.12 -20.01
C SER A 52 -0.77 -3.00 -19.74
N THR A 53 -0.88 -2.09 -20.70
CA THR A 53 -1.86 -0.99 -20.76
C THR A 53 -3.29 -1.43 -20.41
N ALA A 54 -3.63 -2.70 -20.61
CA ALA A 54 -4.91 -3.29 -20.25
C ALA A 54 -5.27 -3.15 -18.76
N TRP A 55 -4.31 -3.26 -17.83
CA TRP A 55 -4.60 -3.10 -16.38
C TRP A 55 -4.95 -1.65 -16.04
N LYS A 56 -4.28 -0.68 -16.65
CA LYS A 56 -4.59 0.75 -16.47
C LYS A 56 -6.00 1.07 -17.01
N THR A 57 -6.35 0.51 -18.17
CA THR A 57 -7.69 0.67 -18.79
C THR A 57 -8.80 0.01 -17.95
N LEU A 58 -8.51 -1.11 -17.30
CA LEU A 58 -9.46 -1.83 -16.45
C LEU A 58 -9.83 -1.03 -15.19
N THR A 59 -8.88 -0.28 -14.63
CA THR A 59 -9.11 0.54 -13.42
C THR A 59 -9.62 1.95 -13.71
N SER A 60 -9.54 2.42 -14.96
CA SER A 60 -9.86 3.81 -15.31
C SER A 60 -11.26 4.03 -15.90
N HIS A 61 -12.05 2.98 -16.14
CA HIS A 61 -13.38 3.10 -16.75
C HIS A 61 -14.50 3.22 -15.70
N PRO A 62 -15.48 4.14 -15.87
CA PRO A 62 -16.56 4.37 -14.91
C PRO A 62 -17.53 3.18 -14.75
N ASN A 63 -17.58 2.26 -15.73
CA ASN A 63 -18.35 1.00 -15.66
C ASN A 63 -17.46 -0.23 -15.47
N SER A 64 -16.29 -0.07 -14.83
CA SER A 64 -15.42 -1.21 -14.53
C SER A 64 -16.07 -2.13 -13.48
N LEU A 65 -16.11 -3.44 -13.75
CA LEU A 65 -16.57 -4.49 -12.83
C LEU A 65 -15.84 -4.48 -11.48
N VAL A 66 -14.72 -3.75 -11.38
CA VAL A 66 -13.98 -3.49 -10.15
C VAL A 66 -14.82 -2.68 -9.13
N GLN A 67 -15.79 -1.88 -9.58
CA GLN A 67 -16.67 -1.09 -8.71
C GLN A 67 -17.66 -1.95 -7.90
N LEU A 68 -17.87 -3.22 -8.26
CA LEU A 68 -18.77 -4.14 -7.55
C LEU A 68 -18.12 -4.84 -6.35
N PHE A 69 -16.82 -4.64 -6.12
CA PHE A 69 -16.15 -5.21 -4.96
C PHE A 69 -16.49 -4.39 -3.71
N PRO A 70 -17.03 -5.01 -2.64
CA PRO A 70 -17.18 -4.34 -1.35
C PRO A 70 -15.84 -3.76 -0.88
N SER A 71 -15.87 -2.63 -0.15
CA SER A 71 -14.67 -1.90 0.28
C SER A 71 -13.64 -2.78 1.01
N ARG A 72 -14.11 -3.84 1.71
CA ARG A 72 -13.24 -4.84 2.36
C ARG A 72 -12.47 -5.69 1.35
N ALA A 73 -13.11 -6.16 0.29
CA ALA A 73 -12.46 -6.91 -0.79
C ALA A 73 -11.48 -6.02 -1.57
N MET A 74 -11.83 -4.76 -1.81
CA MET A 74 -10.94 -3.80 -2.46
C MET A 74 -9.64 -3.58 -1.67
N ARG A 75 -9.71 -3.51 -0.34
CA ARG A 75 -8.51 -3.45 0.52
C ARG A 75 -7.59 -4.64 0.32
N VAL A 76 -8.15 -5.86 0.24
CA VAL A 76 -7.37 -7.08 0.02
C VAL A 76 -6.71 -7.06 -1.35
N VAL A 77 -7.46 -6.71 -2.40
CA VAL A 77 -6.92 -6.59 -3.77
C VAL A 77 -5.81 -5.54 -3.82
N GLN A 78 -6.01 -4.37 -3.21
CA GLN A 78 -4.99 -3.33 -3.13
C GLN A 78 -3.74 -3.79 -2.38
N GLU A 79 -3.88 -4.55 -1.30
CA GLU A 79 -2.75 -5.10 -0.55
C GLU A 79 -1.98 -6.13 -1.37
N VAL A 80 -2.68 -7.03 -2.06
CA VAL A 80 -2.06 -8.06 -2.92
C VAL A 80 -1.33 -7.40 -4.08
N VAL A 81 -1.98 -6.49 -4.83
CA VAL A 81 -1.36 -5.74 -5.94
C VAL A 81 -0.13 -4.97 -5.45
N ARG A 82 -0.18 -4.40 -4.24
CA ARG A 82 0.97 -3.72 -3.63
C ARG A 82 2.10 -4.68 -3.27
N SER A 83 1.80 -5.88 -2.76
CA SER A 83 2.81 -6.89 -2.45
C SER A 83 3.55 -7.43 -3.70
N LEU A 84 2.88 -7.37 -4.85
CA LEU A 84 3.44 -7.77 -6.14
C LEU A 84 4.26 -6.65 -6.79
N ARG A 85 4.13 -5.40 -6.33
CA ARG A 85 4.98 -4.30 -6.79
C ARG A 85 6.38 -4.53 -6.24
N LYS A 86 7.32 -4.78 -7.15
CA LYS A 86 8.76 -4.83 -6.83
C LYS A 86 9.23 -3.41 -6.52
N ASP A 87 8.89 -2.93 -5.33
CA ASP A 87 9.36 -1.65 -4.82
C ASP A 87 10.85 -1.80 -4.50
N THR A 88 11.68 -0.98 -5.14
CA THR A 88 13.10 -0.89 -4.78
C THR A 88 13.16 -0.23 -3.41
N ASN A 89 13.25 -1.06 -2.38
CA ASN A 89 13.38 -0.61 -1.00
C ASN A 89 14.79 -0.09 -0.77
N VAL A 90 14.89 1.04 -0.08
CA VAL A 90 16.17 1.67 0.27
C VAL A 90 16.19 1.88 1.77
N VAL A 91 17.27 1.47 2.42
CA VAL A 91 17.48 1.70 3.85
C VAL A 91 18.53 2.78 4.00
N ILE A 92 18.23 3.81 4.79
CA ILE A 92 19.19 4.86 5.17
C ILE A 92 19.31 4.95 6.69
N GLU A 93 20.44 5.44 7.15
CA GLU A 93 20.72 5.71 8.55
C GLU A 93 20.45 7.18 8.85
N THR A 94 19.75 7.44 9.94
CA THR A 94 19.50 8.79 10.47
C THR A 94 20.13 8.87 11.87
N THR A 95 20.22 10.08 12.43
CA THR A 95 20.71 10.30 13.80
C THR A 95 19.90 9.56 14.86
N LEU A 96 18.62 9.24 14.59
CA LEU A 96 17.72 8.55 15.52
C LEU A 96 17.62 7.03 15.25
N GLY A 97 18.07 6.56 14.09
CA GLY A 97 17.99 5.16 13.71
C GLY A 97 17.74 4.93 12.21
N LYS A 98 17.63 3.66 11.82
CA LYS A 98 17.50 3.28 10.41
C LYS A 98 16.05 3.36 9.94
N ILE A 99 15.86 3.85 8.72
CA ILE A 99 14.54 3.93 8.06
C ILE A 99 14.57 3.26 6.68
N ARG A 100 13.44 2.67 6.28
CA ARG A 100 13.24 2.05 4.97
C ARG A 100 12.27 2.88 4.12
N GLY A 101 12.78 3.51 3.08
CA GLY A 101 12.00 4.22 2.06
C GLY A 101 11.83 3.42 0.77
N ARG A 102 11.36 4.11 -0.27
CA ARG A 102 11.16 3.56 -1.62
C ARG A 102 11.73 4.46 -2.70
N PHE A 103 12.27 3.87 -3.75
CA PHE A 103 12.44 4.56 -5.03
C PHE A 103 11.12 4.54 -5.82
N GLN A 104 10.68 5.71 -6.26
CA GLN A 104 9.47 5.89 -7.06
C GLN A 104 9.81 6.55 -8.40
N LYS A 105 9.24 6.03 -9.48
CA LYS A 105 9.34 6.66 -10.80
C LYS A 105 8.48 7.91 -10.86
N TYR A 106 8.88 8.88 -11.68
CA TYR A 106 8.06 10.06 -11.93
C TYR A 106 6.72 9.68 -12.55
N ARG A 107 5.65 10.35 -12.11
CA ARG A 107 4.30 10.11 -12.66
C ARG A 107 4.16 10.61 -14.10
N SER A 108 4.98 11.59 -14.52
CA SER A 108 5.01 12.10 -15.90
C SER A 108 5.45 11.04 -16.93
N GLY A 109 6.08 9.95 -16.48
CA GLY A 109 6.63 8.92 -17.37
C GLY A 109 8.03 9.25 -17.89
N GLU A 110 8.60 10.37 -17.48
CA GLU A 110 10.00 10.70 -17.75
C GLU A 110 10.96 9.63 -17.20
N ARG A 111 12.14 9.57 -17.81
CA ARG A 111 13.21 8.69 -17.34
C ARG A 111 13.70 9.18 -15.97
N GLY A 112 13.84 8.25 -15.03
CA GLY A 112 14.32 8.52 -13.68
C GLY A 112 13.25 8.32 -12.61
N GLY A 113 13.52 8.91 -11.45
CA GLY A 113 12.67 8.82 -10.27
C GLY A 113 13.31 9.51 -9.07
N TYR A 114 12.66 9.35 -7.93
CA TYR A 114 13.07 9.94 -6.67
C TYR A 114 12.94 8.92 -5.54
N TYR A 115 13.77 9.07 -4.52
CA TYR A 115 13.63 8.37 -3.26
C TYR A 115 12.63 9.10 -2.38
N SER A 116 11.83 8.32 -1.67
CA SER A 116 10.80 8.81 -0.77
C SER A 116 10.88 8.09 0.56
N PHE A 117 10.92 8.89 1.62
CA PHE A 117 10.86 8.44 3.00
C PHE A 117 9.71 9.18 3.65
N LYS A 118 8.64 8.47 3.96
CA LYS A 118 7.36 9.01 4.39
C LYS A 118 7.00 8.52 5.77
N GLY A 119 6.22 9.29 6.51
CA GLY A 119 5.79 8.90 7.85
C GLY A 119 6.93 8.83 8.85
N ILE A 120 7.99 9.62 8.66
CA ILE A 120 9.10 9.69 9.62
C ILE A 120 8.62 10.51 10.81
N ARG A 121 8.57 9.90 11.99
CA ARG A 121 8.22 10.60 13.23
C ARG A 121 9.35 11.54 13.63
N TYR A 122 9.03 12.80 13.86
CA TYR A 122 10.00 13.80 14.34
C TYR A 122 9.73 14.25 15.79
N GLY A 123 8.53 13.97 16.30
CA GLY A 123 8.14 14.26 17.67
C GLY A 123 7.25 13.17 18.26
N GLU A 124 7.34 13.05 19.57
CA GLU A 124 6.48 12.20 20.38
C GLU A 124 5.01 12.59 20.22
N ALA A 125 4.09 11.61 20.26
CA ALA A 125 2.67 11.88 20.05
C ALA A 125 2.12 12.89 21.08
N PRO A 126 1.51 14.01 20.65
CA PRO A 126 1.00 15.07 21.53
C PRO A 126 -0.40 14.71 22.08
N VAL A 127 -0.55 13.50 22.62
CA VAL A 127 -1.81 12.96 23.14
C VAL A 127 -1.87 13.04 24.66
N GLY A 128 -3.09 13.04 25.21
CA GLY A 128 -3.31 13.04 26.67
C GLY A 128 -2.69 14.26 27.35
N ALA A 129 -1.85 14.04 28.37
CA ALA A 129 -1.20 15.11 29.13
C ALA A 129 -0.20 15.95 28.31
N ARG A 130 0.23 15.48 27.13
CA ARG A 130 1.11 16.20 26.21
C ARG A 130 0.35 17.12 25.24
N ARG A 131 -0.98 17.05 25.21
CA ARG A 131 -1.79 17.90 24.35
C ARG A 131 -1.57 19.38 24.71
N PHE A 132 -1.45 20.21 23.68
CA PHE A 132 -1.20 21.66 23.81
C PHE A 132 0.13 22.06 24.45
N ARG A 133 1.06 21.11 24.59
CA ARG A 133 2.45 21.40 24.99
C ARG A 133 3.35 21.45 23.76
N ALA A 134 4.54 22.01 23.93
CA ALA A 134 5.59 21.92 22.91
C ALA A 134 5.88 20.45 22.58
N ALA A 135 6.13 20.16 21.30
CA ALA A 135 6.46 18.82 20.86
C ALA A 135 7.80 18.37 21.45
N GLU A 136 7.81 17.20 22.08
CA GLU A 136 9.03 16.56 22.55
C GLU A 136 9.69 15.82 21.37
N PRO A 137 11.02 15.91 21.17
CA PRO A 137 11.72 15.19 20.11
C PRO A 137 11.53 13.67 20.21
N GLU A 138 11.43 13.02 19.06
CA GLU A 138 11.33 11.55 19.00
C GLU A 138 12.60 10.89 19.55
N LYS A 139 12.42 9.82 20.33
CA LYS A 139 13.54 9.04 20.86
C LYS A 139 14.20 8.18 19.77
N PRO A 140 15.52 7.93 19.88
CA PRO A 140 16.19 6.96 19.04
C PRO A 140 15.54 5.57 19.15
N TRP A 141 15.60 4.78 18.09
CA TRP A 141 15.04 3.42 18.04
C TRP A 141 16.04 2.41 17.51
N PHE A 142 15.85 1.16 17.91
CA PHE A 142 16.57 0.02 17.36
C PHE A 142 15.86 -0.58 16.16
N GLY A 143 16.62 -1.19 15.26
CA GLY A 143 16.10 -1.82 14.05
C GLY A 143 15.77 -0.81 12.93
N ILE A 144 14.93 -1.24 12.00
CA ILE A 144 14.58 -0.47 10.80
C ILE A 144 13.10 -0.09 10.88
N ARG A 145 12.78 1.21 10.94
CA ARG A 145 11.40 1.70 10.84
C ARG A 145 10.97 1.78 9.37
N ASP A 146 9.72 1.38 9.11
CA ASP A 146 9.13 1.51 7.79
C ASP A 146 8.76 2.97 7.53
N ALA A 147 9.46 3.61 6.59
CA ALA A 147 9.21 4.96 6.11
C ALA A 147 8.70 4.93 4.67
N SER A 148 7.90 3.92 4.33
CA SER A 148 7.43 3.72 2.96
C SER A 148 6.02 4.25 2.71
N ARG A 149 5.34 4.67 3.79
CA ARG A 149 3.96 5.16 3.80
C ARG A 149 3.85 6.44 4.61
N GLU A 150 2.87 7.27 4.27
CA GLU A 150 2.58 8.48 5.05
C GLU A 150 2.07 8.11 6.43
N GLY A 151 2.43 8.93 7.41
CA GLY A 151 1.87 8.88 8.75
C GLY A 151 0.43 9.43 8.76
N ASN A 152 -0.15 9.49 9.96
CA ASN A 152 -1.51 10.04 10.09
C ASN A 152 -1.51 11.55 9.81
N SER A 153 -2.60 12.03 9.23
CA SER A 153 -2.88 13.48 9.16
C SER A 153 -3.30 14.01 10.53
N CYS A 154 -2.97 15.27 10.80
CA CYS A 154 -3.42 15.94 12.03
C CYS A 154 -4.93 16.17 12.03
N PRO A 155 -5.53 16.32 13.23
CA PRO A 155 -6.97 16.52 13.34
C PRO A 155 -7.40 17.80 12.62
N HIS A 156 -8.30 17.66 11.66
CA HIS A 156 -8.82 18.77 10.88
C HIS A 156 -10.27 18.54 10.47
N LYS A 157 -10.98 19.64 10.24
CA LYS A 157 -12.31 19.61 9.64
C LYS A 157 -12.17 19.48 8.12
N ASN A 158 -12.77 18.45 7.52
CA ASN A 158 -12.77 18.29 6.08
C ASN A 158 -13.66 19.37 5.46
N MET A 159 -13.09 20.23 4.60
CA MET A 159 -13.80 21.39 4.04
C MET A 159 -14.95 21.01 3.10
N ILE A 160 -14.96 19.80 2.54
CA ILE A 160 -15.95 19.38 1.53
C ILE A 160 -17.06 18.56 2.19
N LEU A 161 -16.69 17.62 3.06
CA LEU A 161 -17.60 16.61 3.59
C LEU A 161 -18.16 16.95 4.98
N ASP A 162 -17.85 18.13 5.53
CA ASP A 162 -18.20 18.59 6.88
C ASP A 162 -17.90 17.58 8.01
N THR A 163 -16.94 16.67 7.75
CA THR A 163 -16.57 15.58 8.67
C THR A 163 -15.22 15.86 9.32
N PHE A 164 -15.07 15.42 10.56
CA PHE A 164 -13.78 15.48 11.26
C PHE A 164 -12.90 14.29 10.88
N LYS A 165 -11.63 14.54 10.54
CA LYS A 165 -10.66 13.49 10.18
C LYS A 165 -9.30 13.76 10.81
N GLY A 166 -8.46 12.73 10.85
CA GLY A 166 -7.09 12.79 11.36
C GLY A 166 -6.94 12.13 12.73
N SER A 167 -5.71 12.15 13.23
CA SER A 167 -5.30 11.61 14.53
C SER A 167 -4.45 12.65 15.25
N GLU A 168 -4.52 12.75 16.57
CA GLU A 168 -3.60 13.58 17.35
C GLU A 168 -2.15 13.06 17.29
N ASP A 169 -1.99 11.75 17.07
CA ASP A 169 -0.70 11.17 16.73
C ASP A 169 -0.38 11.42 15.24
N CYS A 170 0.11 12.64 14.94
CA CYS A 170 0.34 13.11 13.56
C CYS A 170 1.69 13.81 13.33
N LEU A 171 2.61 13.81 14.30
CA LEU A 171 3.92 14.48 14.17
C LEU A 171 4.89 13.68 13.29
N PHE A 172 4.55 13.61 12.01
CA PHE A 172 5.31 12.93 10.97
C PHE A 172 5.71 13.90 9.85
N LEU A 173 6.83 13.62 9.22
CA LEU A 173 7.30 14.32 8.02
C LEU A 173 7.58 13.34 6.89
N ASN A 174 7.69 13.90 5.68
CA ASN A 174 8.02 13.18 4.47
C ASN A 174 9.22 13.86 3.80
N VAL A 175 10.21 13.08 3.40
CA VAL A 175 11.41 13.53 2.69
C VAL A 175 11.44 12.92 1.30
N PHE A 176 11.68 13.75 0.30
CA PHE A 176 11.81 13.36 -1.10
C PHE A 176 13.13 13.88 -1.64
N THR A 177 13.90 13.01 -2.29
CA THR A 177 15.19 13.38 -2.85
C THR A 177 15.48 12.60 -4.13
N THR A 178 16.15 13.21 -5.10
CA THR A 178 16.61 12.52 -6.31
C THR A 178 17.92 11.76 -6.08
N GLN A 179 18.65 12.07 -5.01
CA GLN A 179 19.94 11.49 -4.67
C GLN A 179 19.99 11.08 -3.19
N ILE A 180 20.59 9.92 -2.91
CA ILE A 180 20.87 9.50 -1.53
C ILE A 180 22.24 10.06 -1.15
N PRO A 181 22.42 10.61 0.06
CA PRO A 181 23.73 10.99 0.56
C PRO A 181 24.70 9.81 0.45
N LYS A 182 25.91 10.06 -0.07
CA LYS A 182 26.99 9.07 0.00
C LYS A 182 27.47 8.98 1.45
N ALA A 183 27.92 7.82 1.88
CA ALA A 183 28.30 7.59 3.28
C ALA A 183 29.54 8.38 3.73
N ASP A 184 30.24 9.07 2.82
CA ASP A 184 31.48 9.79 3.11
C ASP A 184 31.58 11.07 2.26
N GLU A 185 31.22 12.21 2.87
CA GLU A 185 31.85 13.54 2.65
C GLU A 185 31.62 14.44 3.87
#